data_AF-A0A914VYN2-F1
#
_entry.id   AF-A0A914VYN2-F1
#
_cell.length_a   1.000
_cell.length_b   1.000
_cell.length_c   1.000
_cell.angle_alpha   90.00
_cell.angle_beta   90.00
_cell.angle_gamma   90.00
#
_symmetry.space_group_name_H-M   'P 1'
#
loop_
_entity.id
_entity.type
_entity.pdbx_description
1 polymer ?
#
loop_
_entity_poly.entity_id
_entity_poly.type
_entity_poly.pdbx_seq_one_letter_code
_entity_poly.pdbx_strand_id
1 'polypeptide(L)'
;MTGIGGRPEVVLEGAYDMDGPWEEYEFPYKVGALDRRPPFVVPHQPRLDWQMWFAALGSHQHNPWFISLTHKILKNESDVLDLFERNPFAGRNPPTFIRAKLYLYHFTKQRKDGGWPKNWWRRTFKSEYMVATRKDDPAVVNYLTQKGLIFDKKRLESAPSMVLRLLTICREFAKKTDGPQFVWAVSFAALLAFFNKLWFFGI
;
A
#
# COMPACT_ATOMS: atom_id res chain seq x y z
N MET A 1 14.02 -2.92 8.96
CA MET A 1 15.37 -2.44 9.32
C MET A 1 15.44 -0.95 9.05
N THR A 2 15.65 -0.11 10.06
CA THR A 2 16.13 1.28 9.86
C THR A 2 17.64 1.17 9.80
N GLY A 3 18.24 1.25 8.61
CA GLY A 3 19.70 1.25 8.48
C GLY A 3 20.33 2.43 9.23
N ILE A 4 21.66 2.51 9.26
CA ILE A 4 22.40 3.61 9.93
C ILE A 4 21.92 4.99 9.42
N GLY A 5 21.50 5.09 8.16
CA GLY A 5 20.93 6.30 7.54
C GLY A 5 19.42 6.47 7.65
N GLY A 6 18.71 5.66 8.44
CA GLY A 6 17.24 5.65 8.50
C GLY A 6 16.60 4.71 7.48
N ARG A 7 15.27 4.58 7.56
CA ARG A 7 14.48 3.78 6.62
C ARG A 7 13.96 4.67 5.49
N PRO A 8 14.38 4.47 4.23
CA PRO A 8 13.84 5.22 3.11
C PRO A 8 12.39 4.83 2.86
N GLU A 9 11.53 5.83 2.66
CA GLU A 9 10.12 5.63 2.39
C GLU A 9 9.65 6.62 1.32
N VAL A 10 8.99 6.08 0.30
CA VAL A 10 8.27 6.88 -0.69
C VAL A 10 6.88 7.23 -0.10
N VAL A 11 6.58 8.52 -0.11
CA VAL A 11 5.30 9.09 0.32
C VAL A 11 4.57 9.58 -0.93
N LEU A 12 3.33 9.12 -1.12
CA LEU A 12 2.46 9.54 -2.21
C LEU A 12 1.57 10.69 -1.75
N GLU A 13 1.53 11.76 -2.54
CA GLU A 13 0.73 12.95 -2.26
C GLU A 13 -0.15 13.27 -3.47
N GLY A 14 -1.42 13.59 -3.21
CA GLY A 14 -2.36 14.11 -4.21
C GLY A 14 -2.71 15.58 -3.96
N ALA A 15 -3.05 16.32 -5.01
CA ALA A 15 -3.56 17.69 -4.91
C ALA A 15 -4.51 18.00 -6.08
N TYR A 16 -5.36 19.01 -5.89
CA TYR A 16 -6.17 19.58 -6.97
C TYR A 16 -5.38 20.57 -7.83
N ASP A 17 -4.43 21.29 -7.21
CA ASP A 17 -3.60 22.32 -7.83
C ASP A 17 -2.11 22.02 -7.62
N MET A 18 -1.26 22.51 -8.54
CA MET A 18 0.19 22.29 -8.49
C MET A 18 0.83 22.88 -7.21
N ASP A 19 0.31 24.01 -6.73
CA ASP A 19 0.79 24.69 -5.54
C ASP A 19 0.28 24.04 -4.23
N GLY A 20 -0.60 23.04 -4.33
CA GLY A 20 -1.22 22.35 -3.20
C GLY A 20 -2.57 22.94 -2.78
N PRO A 21 -3.07 22.61 -1.58
CA PRO A 21 -2.43 21.76 -0.58
C PRO A 21 -2.25 20.32 -1.07
N TRP A 22 -1.14 19.70 -0.67
CA TRP A 22 -0.83 18.31 -0.98
C TRP A 22 -1.20 17.42 0.19
N GLU A 23 -1.99 16.38 -0.08
CA GLU A 23 -2.51 15.46 0.93
C GLU A 23 -1.90 14.05 0.75
N GLU A 24 -1.40 13.46 1.84
CA GLU A 24 -0.71 12.17 1.84
C GLU A 24 -1.68 10.98 1.84
N TYR A 25 -1.38 9.98 1.02
CA TYR A 25 -1.99 8.67 1.11
C TYR A 25 -1.28 7.84 2.18
N GLU A 26 -2.04 7.24 3.10
CA GLU A 26 -1.48 6.35 4.12
C GLU A 26 -1.63 4.89 3.70
N PHE A 27 -0.55 4.15 3.87
CA PHE A 27 -0.51 2.71 3.65
C PHE A 27 -0.77 1.97 4.97
N PRO A 28 -1.36 0.77 4.96
CA PRO A 28 -1.73 0.07 6.19
C PRO A 28 -0.55 -0.34 7.07
N TYR A 29 0.57 -0.76 6.49
CA TYR A 29 1.60 -1.49 7.23
C TYR A 29 3.01 -0.87 7.18
N LYS A 30 3.39 -0.21 6.08
CA LYS A 30 4.69 0.49 6.01
C LYS A 30 4.70 1.73 6.91
N VAL A 31 5.88 2.30 7.14
CA VAL A 31 5.99 3.54 7.91
C VAL A 31 5.34 4.69 7.14
N GLY A 32 4.58 5.54 7.83
CA GLY A 32 3.79 6.64 7.25
C GLY A 32 3.58 7.72 8.32
N ALA A 33 2.34 7.91 8.78
CA ALA A 33 2.01 8.79 9.89
C ALA A 33 3.00 8.72 11.09
N LEU A 34 3.42 9.90 11.58
CA LEU A 34 4.50 10.02 12.57
C LEU A 34 4.10 9.52 13.97
N ASP A 35 2.83 9.60 14.30
CA ASP A 35 2.21 9.14 15.55
C ASP A 35 1.76 7.69 15.50
N ARG A 36 1.86 7.03 14.34
CA ARG A 36 1.48 5.63 14.21
C ARG A 36 2.59 4.70 14.67
N ARG A 37 2.29 3.87 15.67
CA ARG A 37 3.19 2.79 16.10
C ARG A 37 3.46 1.77 14.99
N PRO A 38 4.65 1.14 14.94
CA PRO A 38 4.90 0.02 14.02
C PRO A 38 3.87 -1.10 14.24
N PRO A 39 3.19 -1.60 13.19
CA PRO A 39 2.24 -2.70 13.32
C PRO A 39 2.95 -4.06 13.41
N PHE A 40 2.31 -5.03 14.07
CA PHE A 40 2.72 -6.43 14.03
C PHE A 40 2.01 -7.12 12.86
N VAL A 41 2.78 -7.48 11.83
CA VAL A 41 2.22 -7.89 10.52
C VAL A 41 2.53 -9.32 10.11
N VAL A 42 3.28 -10.05 10.93
CA VAL A 42 3.58 -11.46 10.67
C VAL A 42 2.30 -12.27 10.93
N PRO A 43 1.86 -13.17 10.02
CA PRO A 43 2.54 -13.67 8.82
C PRO A 43 2.07 -13.06 7.48
N HIS A 44 1.27 -11.98 7.49
CA HIS A 44 0.50 -11.48 6.35
C HIS A 44 1.30 -10.99 5.12
N GLN A 45 2.58 -10.64 5.27
CA GLN A 45 3.46 -10.18 4.18
C GLN A 45 2.77 -9.23 3.16
N PRO A 46 2.41 -8.00 3.57
CA PRO A 46 1.63 -7.08 2.74
C PRO A 46 2.37 -6.69 1.45
N ARG A 47 1.81 -7.08 0.31
CA ARG A 47 2.54 -7.04 -0.97
C ARG A 47 2.83 -5.63 -1.44
N LEU A 48 1.85 -4.71 -1.39
CA LEU A 48 2.04 -3.34 -1.86
C LEU A 48 3.02 -2.58 -0.97
N ASP A 49 2.83 -2.59 0.35
CA ASP A 49 3.72 -1.95 1.33
C ASP A 49 5.17 -2.45 1.21
N TRP A 50 5.35 -3.75 0.95
CA TRP A 50 6.65 -4.35 0.74
C TRP A 50 7.28 -3.91 -0.59
N GLN A 51 6.50 -3.86 -1.67
CA GLN A 51 6.95 -3.34 -2.96
C GLN A 51 7.36 -1.85 -2.86
N MET A 52 6.61 -1.05 -2.10
CA MET A 52 6.94 0.36 -1.83
C MET A 52 8.29 0.52 -1.12
N TRP A 53 8.62 -0.37 -0.18
CA TRP A 53 9.94 -0.38 0.46
C TRP A 53 11.07 -0.61 -0.55
N PHE A 54 10.91 -1.58 -1.46
CA PHE A 54 11.88 -1.80 -2.54
C PHE A 54 11.96 -0.61 -3.50
N ALA A 55 10.82 -0.01 -3.86
CA ALA A 55 10.81 1.18 -4.73
C ALA A 55 11.65 2.32 -4.14
N ALA A 56 11.60 2.51 -2.81
CA ALA A 56 12.36 3.54 -2.10
C ALA A 56 13.90 3.32 -2.13
N LEU A 57 14.37 2.13 -2.50
CA LEU A 57 15.80 1.83 -2.64
C LEU A 57 16.35 2.19 -4.03
N GLY A 58 15.48 2.41 -5.01
CA GLY A 58 15.86 2.72 -6.39
C GLY A 58 15.17 3.97 -6.91
N SER A 59 15.01 4.04 -8.23
CA SER A 59 14.33 5.16 -8.90
C SER A 59 12.98 4.73 -9.49
N HIS A 60 12.02 5.64 -9.57
CA HIS A 60 10.68 5.33 -10.05
C HIS A 60 10.65 4.84 -11.51
N GLN A 61 11.57 5.29 -12.36
CA GLN A 61 11.61 4.90 -13.79
C GLN A 61 11.90 3.40 -13.99
N HIS A 62 12.53 2.75 -13.00
CA HIS A 62 12.77 1.30 -12.98
C HIS A 62 11.63 0.51 -12.33
N ASN A 63 10.56 1.19 -11.89
CA ASN A 63 9.41 0.58 -11.23
C ASN A 63 8.11 0.89 -12.04
N PRO A 64 7.88 0.25 -13.20
CA PRO A 64 6.69 0.48 -14.01
C PRO A 64 5.37 0.29 -13.26
N TRP A 65 5.33 -0.65 -12.30
CA TRP A 65 4.15 -0.89 -11.45
C TRP A 65 3.81 0.32 -10.58
N PHE A 66 4.80 1.10 -10.15
CA PHE A 66 4.61 2.29 -9.32
C PHE A 66 3.97 3.42 -10.14
N ILE A 67 4.41 3.60 -11.39
CA ILE A 67 3.79 4.56 -12.31
C ILE A 67 2.36 4.13 -12.68
N SER A 68 2.11 2.83 -12.80
CA SER A 68 0.76 2.30 -12.99
C SER A 68 -0.12 2.57 -11.76
N LEU A 69 0.41 2.38 -10.55
CA LEU A 69 -0.27 2.69 -9.29
C LEU A 69 -0.71 4.16 -9.25
N THR A 70 0.20 5.11 -9.52
CA THR A 70 -0.10 6.54 -9.46
C THR A 70 -1.15 6.96 -10.50
N HIS A 71 -1.06 6.42 -11.71
CA HIS A 71 -2.06 6.64 -12.76
C HIS A 71 -3.44 6.05 -12.40
N LYS A 72 -3.49 4.86 -11.77
CA LYS A 72 -4.76 4.25 -11.32
C LYS A 72 -5.40 5.01 -10.15
N ILE A 73 -4.60 5.62 -9.26
CA ILE A 73 -5.08 6.54 -8.23
C ILE A 73 -5.75 7.77 -8.87
N LEU A 74 -5.09 8.40 -9.85
CA LEU A 74 -5.64 9.55 -10.59
C LEU A 74 -6.93 9.19 -11.37
N LYS A 75 -7.09 7.93 -11.77
CA LYS A 75 -8.31 7.40 -12.39
C LYS A 75 -9.42 7.04 -11.41
N ASN A 76 -9.17 7.19 -10.10
CA ASN A 76 -10.11 6.83 -9.04
C ASN A 76 -10.53 5.34 -9.08
N GLU A 77 -9.60 4.45 -9.41
CA GLU A 77 -9.91 3.01 -9.47
C GLU A 77 -10.07 2.42 -8.05
N SER A 78 -11.29 2.03 -7.69
CA SER A 78 -11.62 1.52 -6.35
C SER A 78 -10.75 0.34 -5.92
N ASP A 79 -10.48 -0.62 -6.82
CA ASP A 79 -9.63 -1.77 -6.54
C ASP A 79 -8.21 -1.41 -6.08
N VAL A 80 -7.70 -0.23 -6.48
CA VAL A 80 -6.41 0.31 -6.05
C VAL A 80 -6.54 1.14 -4.79
N LEU A 81 -7.58 1.97 -4.70
CA LEU A 81 -7.82 2.81 -3.54
C LEU A 81 -8.08 1.99 -2.27
N ASP A 82 -8.70 0.82 -2.41
CA ASP A 82 -8.91 -0.17 -1.34
C ASP A 82 -7.57 -0.72 -0.75
N LEU A 83 -6.43 -0.49 -1.41
CA LEU A 83 -5.12 -0.91 -0.90
C LEU A 83 -4.51 0.09 0.10
N PHE A 84 -5.13 1.27 0.26
CA PHE A 84 -4.68 2.31 1.16
C PHE A 84 -5.49 2.30 2.45
N GLU A 85 -4.81 2.55 3.56
CA GLU A 85 -5.46 2.76 4.87
C GLU A 85 -6.28 4.05 4.88
N ARG A 86 -5.69 5.11 4.32
CA ARG A 86 -6.34 6.41 4.20
C ARG A 86 -6.14 6.96 2.80
N ASN A 87 -7.26 7.14 2.11
CA ASN A 87 -7.34 7.98 0.92
C ASN A 87 -7.87 9.37 1.34
N PRO A 88 -7.07 10.44 1.27
CA PRO A 88 -7.54 11.78 1.62
C PRO A 88 -8.70 12.25 0.72
N PHE A 89 -8.79 11.75 -0.52
CA PHE A 89 -9.83 12.13 -1.49
C PHE A 89 -11.06 11.23 -1.45
N ALA A 90 -11.18 10.33 -0.47
CA ALA A 90 -12.36 9.47 -0.33
C ALA A 90 -13.65 10.30 -0.18
N GLY A 91 -14.68 9.97 -0.96
CA GLY A 91 -15.94 10.72 -0.98
C GLY A 91 -15.88 12.09 -1.67
N ARG A 92 -14.73 12.45 -2.26
CA ARG A 92 -14.51 13.70 -3.01
C ARG A 92 -14.10 13.39 -4.46
N ASN A 93 -13.92 14.44 -5.26
CA ASN A 93 -13.30 14.29 -6.58
C ASN A 93 -11.86 13.77 -6.42
N PRO A 94 -11.40 12.87 -7.32
CA PRO A 94 -10.01 12.42 -7.32
C PRO A 94 -9.04 13.58 -7.54
N PRO A 95 -7.79 13.49 -7.07
CA PRO A 95 -6.82 14.55 -7.25
C PRO A 95 -6.49 14.75 -8.73
N THR A 96 -6.23 16.00 -9.12
CA THR A 96 -5.78 16.36 -10.47
C THR A 96 -4.31 15.97 -10.68
N PHE A 97 -3.51 16.14 -9.63
CA PHE A 97 -2.08 15.90 -9.62
C PHE A 97 -1.70 14.88 -8.57
N ILE A 98 -0.71 14.05 -8.89
CA ILE A 98 -0.06 13.16 -7.94
C ILE A 98 1.45 13.33 -8.04
N ARG A 99 2.12 13.34 -6.89
CA ARG A 99 3.59 13.33 -6.80
C ARG A 99 4.05 12.33 -5.77
N ALA A 100 5.37 12.10 -5.74
CA ALA A 100 5.96 11.25 -4.74
C ALA A 100 7.25 11.85 -4.19
N LYS A 101 7.41 11.77 -2.88
CA LYS A 101 8.61 12.25 -2.17
C LYS A 101 9.31 11.12 -1.46
N LEU A 102 10.64 11.21 -1.38
CA LEU A 102 11.45 10.29 -0.62
C LEU A 102 11.83 10.92 0.73
N TYR A 103 11.49 10.23 1.80
CA TYR A 103 11.84 10.61 3.17
C TYR A 103 12.72 9.53 3.82
N LEU A 104 13.54 9.94 4.78
CA LEU A 104 14.23 9.03 5.70
C LEU A 104 13.53 9.04 7.05
N TYR A 105 13.00 7.90 7.44
CA TYR A 105 12.31 7.72 8.72
C TYR A 105 13.25 7.13 9.77
N HIS A 106 13.18 7.69 10.97
CA HIS A 106 13.89 7.23 12.15
C HIS A 106 12.89 7.10 13.31
N PHE A 107 13.17 6.17 14.22
CA PHE A 107 12.49 6.16 15.50
C PHE A 107 12.76 7.46 16.27
N THR A 108 11.72 7.96 16.91
CA THR A 108 11.85 9.03 17.90
C THR A 108 12.55 8.48 19.14
N LYS A 109 13.43 9.27 19.75
CA LYS A 109 14.06 8.88 21.02
C LYS A 109 13.01 8.87 22.14
N GLN A 110 13.15 7.93 23.06
CA GLN A 110 12.32 7.92 24.27
C GLN A 110 12.50 9.22 25.05
N ARG A 111 11.44 9.66 25.73
CA ARG A 111 11.49 10.87 26.56
C ARG A 111 12.37 10.62 27.79
N LYS A 112 13.01 11.68 28.32
CA LYS A 112 13.90 11.61 29.49
C LYS A 112 13.19 11.10 30.76
N ASP A 113 11.87 11.27 30.83
CA ASP A 113 11.00 10.82 31.92
C ASP A 113 10.57 9.33 31.80
N GLY A 114 11.08 8.60 30.80
CA GLY A 114 10.72 7.21 30.54
C GLY A 114 9.39 7.02 29.79
N GLY A 115 8.63 8.09 29.56
CA GLY A 115 7.38 8.05 28.80
C GLY A 115 7.58 7.75 27.32
N TRP A 116 6.58 7.13 26.69
CA TRP A 116 6.54 6.96 25.24
C TRP A 116 6.44 8.32 24.54
N PRO A 117 7.13 8.51 23.39
CA PRO A 117 7.01 9.74 22.63
C PRO A 117 5.62 9.84 21.99
N LYS A 118 5.11 11.08 21.81
CA LYS A 118 3.85 11.33 21.07
C LYS A 118 3.94 10.81 19.63
N ASN A 119 5.07 11.08 18.98
CA ASN A 119 5.38 10.57 17.65
C ASN A 119 6.33 9.38 17.76
N TRP A 120 5.96 8.24 17.19
CA TRP A 120 6.83 7.07 17.06
C TRP A 120 7.97 7.31 16.07
N TRP A 121 7.73 8.16 15.09
CA TRP A 121 8.65 8.44 14.01
C TRP A 121 8.97 9.92 13.89
N ARG A 122 10.14 10.15 13.30
CA ARG A 122 10.59 11.44 12.81
C ARG A 122 11.17 11.22 11.42
N ARG A 123 10.86 12.11 10.49
CA ARG A 123 11.25 11.99 9.09
C ARG A 123 12.00 13.22 8.61
N THR A 124 12.96 13.01 7.72
CA THR A 124 13.68 14.08 7.03
C THR A 124 13.45 13.93 5.54
N PHE A 125 13.11 15.03 4.86
CA PHE A 125 13.00 15.03 3.41
C PHE A 125 14.37 14.73 2.79
N LYS A 126 14.41 13.82 1.82
CA LYS A 126 15.63 13.45 1.12
C LYS A 126 15.65 14.00 -0.30
N SER A 127 14.59 13.73 -1.06
CA SER A 127 14.49 14.18 -2.45
C SER A 127 13.07 14.06 -2.98
N GLU A 128 12.78 14.75 -4.08
CA GLU A 128 11.62 14.42 -4.91
C GLU A 128 11.85 13.03 -5.51
N TYR A 129 10.89 12.12 -5.33
CA TYR A 129 10.98 10.76 -5.88
C TYR A 129 10.36 10.70 -7.27
N MET A 130 9.22 11.36 -7.47
CA MET A 130 8.51 11.49 -8.74
C MET A 130 7.88 12.89 -8.79
N VAL A 131 8.09 13.60 -9.90
CA VAL A 131 7.50 14.92 -10.12
C VAL A 131 5.98 14.84 -10.16
N ALA A 132 5.33 15.98 -9.95
CA ALA A 132 3.88 16.09 -10.10
C ALA A 132 3.45 15.72 -11.52
N THR A 133 2.54 14.75 -11.64
CA THR A 133 1.98 14.28 -12.90
C THR A 133 0.47 14.31 -12.82
N ARG A 134 -0.18 14.45 -13.98
CA ARG A 134 -1.64 14.44 -14.12
C ARG A 134 -2.10 13.20 -14.87
N LYS A 135 -3.40 12.90 -14.77
CA LYS A 135 -4.02 11.71 -15.38
C LYS A 135 -3.73 11.58 -16.88
N ASP A 136 -3.82 12.69 -17.59
CA ASP A 136 -3.73 12.73 -19.06
C ASP A 136 -2.34 13.15 -19.55
N ASP A 137 -1.30 12.94 -18.75
CA ASP A 137 0.08 13.15 -19.17
C ASP A 137 0.46 12.15 -20.27
N PRO A 138 0.70 12.59 -21.52
CA PRO A 138 1.01 11.69 -22.63
C PRO A 138 2.26 10.85 -22.37
N ALA A 139 3.25 11.38 -21.63
CA ALA A 139 4.47 10.65 -21.32
C ALA A 139 4.18 9.44 -20.43
N VAL A 140 3.32 9.61 -19.42
CA VAL A 140 2.90 8.52 -18.52
C VAL A 140 2.09 7.48 -19.29
N VAL A 141 1.10 7.91 -20.08
CA VAL A 141 0.24 6.99 -20.85
C VAL A 141 1.06 6.19 -21.86
N ASN A 142 1.96 6.84 -22.60
CA ASN A 142 2.81 6.17 -23.58
C ASN A 142 3.78 5.18 -22.90
N TYR A 143 4.39 5.56 -21.77
CA TYR A 143 5.26 4.69 -21.01
C TYR A 143 4.52 3.44 -20.50
N LEU A 144 3.34 3.61 -19.91
CA LEU A 144 2.53 2.49 -19.43
C LEU A 144 2.03 1.59 -20.56
N THR A 145 1.71 2.16 -21.72
CA THR A 145 1.33 1.41 -22.92
C THR A 145 2.49 0.57 -23.42
N GLN A 146 3.69 1.15 -23.55
CA GLN A 146 4.90 0.43 -23.96
C GLN A 146 5.23 -0.73 -23.01
N LYS A 147 4.98 -0.57 -21.71
CA LYS A 147 5.18 -1.61 -20.70
C LYS A 147 4.02 -2.61 -20.61
N GLY A 148 2.96 -2.45 -21.40
CA GLY A 148 1.80 -3.34 -21.39
C GLY A 148 0.98 -3.29 -20.10
N LEU A 149 1.02 -2.17 -19.36
CA LEU A 149 0.37 -2.01 -18.05
C LEU A 149 -0.97 -1.28 -18.10
N ILE A 150 -1.36 -0.78 -19.28
CA ILE A 150 -2.73 -0.36 -19.54
C ILE A 150 -3.49 -1.60 -20.01
N PHE A 151 -4.16 -2.27 -19.08
CA PHE A 151 -4.97 -3.44 -19.39
C PHE A 151 -6.37 -3.01 -19.85
N ASP A 152 -6.82 -3.54 -20.99
CA ASP A 152 -8.23 -3.49 -21.37
C ASP A 152 -9.03 -4.40 -20.42
N LYS A 153 -9.91 -3.79 -19.62
CA LYS A 153 -10.75 -4.47 -18.62
C LYS A 153 -11.62 -5.57 -19.26
N LYS A 154 -11.90 -5.48 -20.57
CA LYS A 154 -12.63 -6.49 -21.35
C LYS A 154 -12.06 -7.90 -21.24
N ARG A 155 -10.75 -8.07 -20.97
CA ARG A 155 -10.14 -9.40 -20.89
C ARG A 155 -10.65 -10.23 -19.70
N LEU A 156 -11.08 -9.58 -18.61
CA LEU A 156 -11.58 -10.24 -17.39
C LEU A 156 -13.02 -10.76 -17.54
N GLU A 157 -13.77 -10.28 -18.53
CA GLU A 157 -15.16 -10.67 -18.77
C GLU A 157 -15.28 -12.07 -19.40
N SER A 158 -14.17 -12.72 -19.76
CA SER A 158 -14.11 -14.04 -20.39
C SER A 158 -14.04 -15.22 -19.40
N ALA A 159 -13.97 -14.97 -18.09
CA ALA A 159 -13.89 -16.03 -17.08
C ALA A 159 -15.23 -16.77 -16.91
N PRO A 160 -15.24 -18.11 -16.70
CA PRO A 160 -16.46 -18.85 -16.38
C PRO A 160 -17.21 -18.24 -15.20
N SER A 161 -18.51 -18.03 -15.37
CA SER A 161 -19.34 -17.22 -14.45
C SER A 161 -19.34 -17.74 -13.00
N MET A 162 -19.20 -19.05 -12.78
CA MET A 162 -19.20 -19.64 -11.44
C MET A 162 -17.92 -19.38 -10.66
N VAL A 163 -16.75 -19.56 -11.30
CA VAL A 163 -15.45 -19.30 -10.67
C VAL A 163 -15.33 -17.82 -10.31
N LEU A 164 -15.74 -16.94 -11.23
CA LEU A 164 -15.74 -15.50 -10.98
C LEU A 164 -16.61 -15.14 -9.77
N ARG A 165 -17.84 -15.69 -9.69
CA ARG A 165 -18.74 -15.47 -8.53
C ARG A 165 -18.12 -15.92 -7.21
N LEU A 166 -17.53 -17.11 -7.17
CA LEU A 166 -16.87 -17.62 -5.96
C LEU A 166 -15.70 -16.73 -5.55
N LEU A 167 -14.86 -16.32 -6.50
CA LEU A 167 -13.75 -15.40 -6.24
C LEU A 167 -14.24 -14.04 -5.75
N THR A 168 -15.33 -13.51 -6.29
CA THR A 168 -15.94 -12.27 -5.80
C THR A 168 -16.44 -12.41 -4.37
N ILE A 169 -17.12 -13.51 -4.02
CA ILE A 169 -17.58 -13.76 -2.64
C ILE A 169 -16.39 -13.84 -1.68
N CYS A 170 -15.37 -14.62 -2.02
CA CYS A 170 -14.16 -14.73 -1.21
C CYS A 170 -13.47 -13.37 -1.04
N ARG A 171 -13.41 -12.57 -2.11
CA ARG A 171 -12.84 -11.22 -2.08
C ARG A 171 -13.62 -10.29 -1.14
N GLU A 172 -14.95 -10.25 -1.26
CA GLU A 172 -15.79 -9.40 -0.41
C GLU A 172 -15.76 -9.82 1.06
N PHE A 173 -15.59 -11.12 1.35
CA PHE A 173 -15.34 -11.59 2.70
C PHE A 173 -13.96 -11.14 3.21
N ALA A 174 -12.91 -11.34 2.41
CA ALA A 174 -11.55 -10.97 2.79
C ALA A 174 -11.39 -9.46 3.03
N LYS A 175 -12.08 -8.61 2.26
CA LYS A 175 -12.08 -7.15 2.45
C LYS A 175 -12.57 -6.67 3.81
N LYS A 176 -13.40 -7.48 4.50
CA LYS A 176 -13.98 -7.10 5.81
C LYS A 176 -13.06 -7.39 6.99
N THR A 177 -11.94 -8.08 6.76
CA THR A 177 -11.04 -8.55 7.82
C THR A 177 -9.67 -7.91 7.65
N ASP A 178 -9.06 -7.49 8.75
CA ASP A 178 -7.67 -7.07 8.74
C ASP A 178 -6.75 -8.22 8.27
N GLY A 179 -5.74 -7.90 7.45
CA GLY A 179 -4.93 -8.90 6.76
C GLY A 179 -4.21 -9.88 7.72
N PRO A 180 -3.47 -9.38 8.72
CA PRO A 180 -2.90 -10.19 9.79
C PRO A 180 -3.94 -11.05 10.51
N GLN A 181 -5.09 -10.48 10.89
CA GLN A 181 -6.15 -11.23 11.58
C GLN A 181 -6.66 -12.39 10.72
N PHE A 182 -6.88 -12.15 9.43
CA PHE A 182 -7.31 -13.19 8.49
C PHE A 182 -6.30 -14.34 8.41
N VAL A 183 -5.01 -14.02 8.25
CA VAL A 183 -3.96 -15.04 8.16
C VAL A 183 -3.82 -15.81 9.48
N TRP A 184 -3.90 -15.13 10.62
CA TRP A 184 -3.90 -15.81 11.92
C TRP A 184 -5.12 -16.73 12.07
N ALA A 185 -6.32 -16.26 11.73
CA ALA A 185 -7.55 -17.05 11.85
C ALA A 185 -7.48 -18.35 11.02
N VAL A 186 -7.04 -18.26 9.76
CA VAL A 186 -6.86 -19.44 8.90
C VAL A 186 -5.78 -20.37 9.46
N SER A 187 -4.66 -19.82 9.94
CA SER A 187 -3.56 -20.60 10.52
C SER A 187 -3.99 -21.35 11.78
N PHE A 188 -4.71 -20.67 12.69
CA PHE A 188 -5.27 -21.28 13.90
C PHE A 188 -6.32 -22.35 13.57
N ALA A 189 -7.21 -22.09 12.61
CA ALA A 189 -8.19 -23.07 12.17
C ALA A 189 -7.53 -24.35 11.62
N ALA A 190 -6.48 -24.20 10.81
CA ALA A 190 -5.71 -25.32 10.27
C ALA A 190 -5.00 -26.12 11.39
N LEU A 191 -4.39 -25.42 12.36
CA LEU A 191 -3.75 -26.06 13.52
C LEU A 191 -4.78 -26.83 14.36
N LEU A 192 -5.93 -26.24 14.67
CA LEU A 192 -7.00 -26.92 15.42
C LEU A 192 -7.52 -28.17 14.70
N ALA A 193 -7.71 -28.11 13.38
CA ALA A 193 -8.10 -29.27 12.60
C ALA A 193 -7.04 -30.39 12.64
N PHE A 194 -5.75 -30.01 12.59
CA PHE A 194 -4.64 -30.95 12.71
C PHE A 194 -4.60 -31.61 14.10
N PHE A 195 -4.72 -30.84 15.18
CA PHE A 195 -4.75 -31.38 16.55
C PHE A 195 -5.98 -32.24 16.84
N ASN A 196 -7.16 -31.85 16.36
CA ASN A 196 -8.36 -32.69 16.47
C ASN A 196 -8.16 -34.03 15.75
N LYS A 197 -7.53 -34.01 14.57
CA LYS A 197 -7.24 -35.25 13.83
C LYS A 197 -6.25 -36.15 14.58
N LEU A 198 -5.22 -35.59 15.21
CA LEU A 198 -4.28 -36.35 16.04
C LEU A 198 -4.97 -36.94 17.28
N TRP A 199 -5.81 -36.15 17.96
CA TRP A 199 -6.51 -36.60 19.17
C TRP A 199 -7.52 -37.72 18.89
N PHE A 200 -8.28 -37.63 17.79
CA PHE A 200 -9.30 -38.64 17.46
C PHE A 200 -8.74 -39.91 16.81
N PHE A 201 -7.58 -39.85 16.15
CA PHE A 201 -6.99 -41.00 15.46
C PHE A 201 -5.79 -41.63 16.19
N GLY A 202 -5.43 -41.16 17.40
CA GLY A 202 -4.56 -41.88 18.31
C GLY A 202 -3.23 -42.34 17.71
N ILE A 203 -2.53 -41.44 17.01
CA ILE A 203 -1.10 -41.58 16.69
C ILE A 203 -0.32 -40.77 17.73
#